data_AF-A0A7C4GBJ5-F1
#
_entry.id   AF-A0A7C4GBJ5-F1
#
_cell.length_a   1.000
_cell.length_b   1.000
_cell.length_c   1.000
_cell.angle_alpha   90.00
_cell.angle_beta   90.00
_cell.angle_gamma   90.00
#
_symmetry.space_group_name_H-M   'P 1'
#
loop_
_entity.id
_entity.type
_entity.pdbx_description
1 polymer ?
#
loop_
_entity_poly.entity_id
_entity_poly.type
_entity_poly.pdbx_seq_one_letter_code
_entity_poly.pdbx_strand_id
1 'polypeptide(L)' 'EKVDLTLLERLSREIKRRTRVAGLFPNEASLLRLASAVLMEISEDWETSKLYLRMEDSNLTEAEEE' A
#
# COMPACT_ATOMS: atom_id res chain seq x y z
N GLU A 1 -5.08 8.35 15.52
CA GLU A 1 -4.08 8.03 16.55
C GLU A 1 -3.80 6.53 16.73
N LYS A 2 -4.81 5.65 16.95
CA LYS A 2 -4.53 4.20 17.11
C LYS A 2 -4.26 3.43 15.81
N VAL A 3 -4.65 3.97 14.66
CA VAL A 3 -4.46 3.35 13.33
C VAL A 3 -2.98 3.40 12.90
N ASP A 4 -2.30 4.50 13.20
CA ASP A 4 -0.91 4.75 12.78
C ASP A 4 0.08 3.75 13.40
N LEU A 5 -0.14 3.37 14.67
CA LEU A 5 0.64 2.32 15.35
C LEU A 5 0.57 0.97 14.61
N THR A 6 -0.60 0.58 14.12
CA THR A 6 -0.77 -0.71 13.43
C THR A 6 -0.13 -0.71 12.03
N LEU A 7 -0.15 0.42 11.33
CA LEU A 7 0.47 0.55 10.01
C LEU A 7 2.00 0.53 10.13
N LEU A 8 2.55 1.27 11.10
CA LEU A 8 3.99 1.31 11.34
C LEU A 8 4.54 -0.06 11.77
N GLU A 9 3.81 -0.79 12.61
CA GLU A 9 4.22 -2.14 13.02
C GLU A 9 4.23 -3.11 11.84
N ARG A 10 3.21 -3.07 10.97
CA ARG A 10 3.14 -3.87 9.75
C ARG A 10 4.31 -3.57 8.81
N LEU A 11 4.59 -2.29 8.58
CA LEU A 11 5.71 -1.85 7.74
C LEU A 11 7.05 -2.36 8.30
N SER A 12 7.30 -2.19 9.60
CA SER A 12 8.54 -2.67 10.23
C SER A 12 8.71 -4.18 10.12
N ARG A 13 7.61 -4.93 10.29
CA ARG A 13 7.60 -6.39 10.15
C ARG A 13 7.91 -6.83 8.72
N GLU A 14 7.37 -6.13 7.73
CA GLU A 14 7.58 -6.46 6.31
C GLU A 14 9.02 -6.16 5.85
N ILE A 15 9.57 -5.02 6.25
CA ILE A 15 10.98 -4.69 5.99
C ILE A 15 11.90 -5.75 6.60
N LYS A 16 11.66 -6.16 7.85
CA LYS A 16 12.43 -7.23 8.51
C LYS A 16 12.30 -8.58 7.80
N ARG A 17 11.12 -8.90 7.27
CA ARG A 17 10.87 -10.15 6.54
C ARG A 17 11.68 -10.21 5.24
N ARG A 18 11.64 -9.15 4.42
CA ARG A 18 12.34 -9.14 3.11
C ARG A 18 13.85 -8.98 3.24
N THR A 19 14.32 -8.21 4.23
CA THR A 19 15.76 -8.11 4.52
C THR A 19 16.34 -9.41 5.05
N ARG A 20 15.57 -10.19 5.83
CA ARG A 20 15.99 -11.52 6.32
C ARG A 20 16.25 -12.53 5.20
N VAL A 21 15.51 -12.46 4.08
CA VAL A 21 15.73 -13.36 2.92
C VAL A 21 17.04 -13.02 2.20
N ALA A 22 17.38 -11.74 2.08
CA ALA A 22 18.62 -11.31 1.45
C ALA A 22 19.87 -11.70 2.24
N GLY A 23 19.80 -11.71 3.58
CA GLY A 23 20.86 -12.15 4.49
C GLY A 23 22.06 -11.18 4.60
N LEU A 24 22.62 -10.76 3.47
CA LEU A 24 23.72 -9.79 3.37
C LEU A 24 23.49 -8.87 2.16
N PHE A 25 23.75 -7.57 2.34
CA PHE A 25 23.70 -6.59 1.25
C PHE A 25 25.12 -6.17 0.86
N PRO A 26 25.40 -6.00 -0.45
CA PRO A 26 26.72 -5.62 -0.94
C PRO A 26 27.10 -4.16 -0.60
N ASN A 27 26.12 -3.30 -0.34
CA ASN A 27 26.29 -1.92 0.10
C ASN A 27 24.97 -1.37 0.68
N GLU A 28 25.05 -0.22 1.35
CA GLU A 28 23.89 0.47 1.93
C GLU A 28 22.85 0.86 0.87
N ALA A 29 23.28 1.30 -0.31
CA ALA A 29 22.38 1.66 -1.40
C ALA A 29 21.48 0.48 -1.84
N SER A 30 21.97 -0.75 -1.73
CA SER A 30 21.18 -1.95 -2.06
C SER A 30 20.12 -2.25 -1.03
N LEU A 31 20.41 -2.02 0.25
CA LEU A 31 19.42 -2.10 1.33
C LEU A 31 18.35 -1.01 1.14
N LEU A 32 18.77 0.23 0.85
CA LEU A 32 17.87 1.36 0.64
C LEU A 32 16.93 1.09 -0.55
N ARG A 33 17.45 0.58 -1.67
CA ARG A 33 16.62 0.20 -2.82
C ARG A 33 15.53 -0.81 -2.46
N LEU A 34 15.86 -1.83 -1.67
CA LEU A 34 14.86 -2.81 -1.22
C LEU A 34 13.82 -2.17 -0.30
N ALA A 35 14.24 -1.35 0.66
CA ALA A 35 13.33 -0.65 1.56
C ALA A 35 12.39 0.30 0.79
N SER A 36 12.92 1.07 -0.16
CA SER A 36 12.13 1.95 -1.03
C SER A 36 11.15 1.17 -1.91
N ALA A 37 11.55 0.03 -2.46
CA ALA A 37 10.65 -0.82 -3.24
C ALA A 37 9.48 -1.36 -2.39
N VAL A 38 9.75 -1.78 -1.15
CA VAL A 38 8.70 -2.22 -0.21
C VAL A 38 7.74 -1.07 0.13
N LEU A 39 8.27 0.13 0.33
CA LEU A 39 7.46 1.31 0.61
C LEU A 39 6.57 1.69 -0.59
N MET A 40 7.09 1.61 -1.82
CA MET A 40 6.30 1.85 -3.03
C MET A 40 5.15 0.86 -3.15
N GLU A 41 5.40 -0.44 -2.98
CA GLU A 41 4.34 -1.47 -3.05
C GLU A 41 3.22 -1.20 -2.04
N ILE A 42 3.57 -0.86 -0.79
CA ILE A 42 2.58 -0.52 0.24
C ILE A 42 1.83 0.77 -0.10
N SER A 43 2.51 1.76 -0.69
CA SER A 43 1.87 3.01 -1.13
C SER A 43 0.85 2.76 -2.24
N GLU A 44 1.23 1.97 -3.24
CA GLU A 44 0.34 1.57 -4.35
C GLU A 44 -0.88 0.80 -3.84
N ASP A 45 -0.68 -0.12 -2.88
CA ASP A 45 -1.77 -0.82 -2.21
C ASP A 45 -2.71 0.14 -1.47
N TRP A 46 -2.18 1.18 -0.81
CA TRP A 46 -3.01 2.16 -0.09
C TRP A 46 -3.79 3.07 -1.03
N GLU A 47 -3.19 3.47 -2.14
CA GLU A 47 -3.84 4.26 -3.20
C GLU A 47 -4.97 3.46 -3.87
N THR A 48 -4.73 2.17 -4.13
CA THR A 48 -5.70 1.30 -4.81
C THR A 48 -6.79 0.77 -3.87
N SER A 49 -6.44 0.42 -2.64
CA SER A 49 -7.37 -0.22 -1.69
C SER A 49 -8.38 0.74 -1.07
N LYS A 50 -8.13 2.05 -1.11
CA LYS A 50 -9.08 3.05 -0.60
C LYS A 50 -9.77 3.74 -1.76
N LEU A 51 -10.85 3.12 -2.23
CA LEU A 51 -11.87 3.78 -3.04
C LEU A 51 -12.54 4.87 -2.17
N TYR A 52 -11.92 6.05 -2.09
CA TYR A 52 -12.46 7.18 -1.34
C TYR A 52 -13.61 7.88 -2.06
N LEU A 53 -13.72 7.72 -3.38
CA LEU A 53 -14.89 8.14 -4.15
C LEU A 53 -15.70 6.89 -4.55
N ARG A 54 -16.78 6.62 -3.81
CA ARG A 54 -17.91 5.90 -4.39
C ARG A 54 -18.61 6.91 -5.31
N MET A 55 -18.31 6.88 -6.60
CA MET A 55 -19.17 7.52 -7.59
C MET A 55 -20.50 6.77 -7.51
N GLU A 56 -21.51 7.35 -6.86
CA GLU A 56 -22.87 6.87 -7.03
C GLU A 56 -23.25 7.18 -8.48
N ASP A 57 -23.37 6.15 -9.30
CA ASP A 57 -23.83 6.27 -10.68
C ASP A 57 -25.28 6.75 -10.66
N SER A 58 -25.47 8.07 -10.58
CA SER A 58 -26.77 8.74 -10.49
C SER A 58 -27.47 8.83 -11.84
N ASN A 59 -27.46 7.77 -12.65
CA ASN A 59 -27.98 7.80 -14.03
C ASN A 59 -28.72 6.52 -14.47
N LEU A 60 -29.33 5.76 -13.56
CA LEU A 60 -30.04 4.51 -13.90
C LEU A 60 -31.55 4.47 -13.58
N THR A 61 -32.24 5.61 -13.41
CA THR A 61 -33.70 5.60 -13.11
C THR A 61 -34.59 6.56 -13.90
N GLU A 62 -34.16 7.09 -15.05
CA GLU A 62 -35.02 7.97 -15.88
C GLU A 62 -35.21 7.49 -17.34
N ALA A 63 -35.27 6.17 -17.56
CA ALA A 63 -35.47 5.61 -18.91
C ALA A 63 -36.50 4.47 -19.00
N GLU A 64 -37.47 4.43 -18.07
CA GLU A 64 -38.65 3.54 -18.16
C GLU A 64 -39.97 4.33 -18.16
N GLU A 65 -40.02 5.47 -18.86
CA GLU A 65 -41.27 6.05 -19.35
C GLU A 65 -41.23 6.11 -20.89
N GLU A 66 -41.69 5.05 -21.55
CA GLU A 66 -42.41 5.10 -22.84
C GLU A 66 -43.34 3.90 -22.99
#